data_AF-A0AAE1JC48-F1
#
_entry.id   AF-A0AAE1JC48-F1
#
_cell.length_a   1.000
_cell.length_b   1.000
_cell.length_c   1.000
_cell.angle_alpha   90.00
_cell.angle_beta   90.00
_cell.angle_gamma   90.00
#
_symmetry.space_group_name_H-M   'P 1'
#
loop_
_entity.id
_entity.type
_entity.pdbx_description
1 polymer ?
#
loop_
_entity_poly.entity_id
_entity_poly.type
_entity_poly.pdbx_seq_one_letter_code
_entity_poly.pdbx_strand_id
1 'polypeptide(L)'
;MTDFFSRHFSKSSSNANSSYLETNTKAYDYTSTSQTLCIRASTTNPGLLVVQYDGAPQNTPPLYSIAPHAMSPGMLIVYRGLPDPTGQAGPIGHITRSSETSAELNMRGCAMNHKMSQLSGDFSVTGTPMGTLKWKASKLTGGSTLTLCDGNGRKLAKTKSKKAGFGDQKIEMLVPYDEMVVEIAVVTAYQAKAVADRMVGAVVEVMQAVSGT
;
A
#
# COMPACT_ATOMS: atom_id res chain seq x y z
N MET A 1 -20.04 -24.11 58.20
CA MET A 1 -19.50 -25.32 58.86
C MET A 1 -19.15 -26.27 57.72
N THR A 2 -17.98 -26.09 57.11
CA THR A 2 -16.70 -26.82 57.38
C THR A 2 -16.79 -28.28 57.00
N ASP A 3 -16.12 -28.64 55.89
CA ASP A 3 -15.20 -29.78 55.74
C ASP A 3 -14.58 -29.67 54.33
N PHE A 4 -13.34 -29.19 54.15
CA PHE A 4 -12.03 -29.83 54.39
C PHE A 4 -11.88 -31.22 53.77
N PHE A 5 -11.37 -31.27 52.54
CA PHE A 5 -10.46 -32.33 52.11
C PHE A 5 -9.28 -31.75 51.35
N SER A 6 -8.08 -32.13 51.80
CA SER A 6 -6.78 -31.68 51.33
C SER A 6 -5.90 -32.92 51.14
N ARG A 7 -4.90 -32.80 50.25
CA ARG A 7 -3.80 -33.74 49.90
C ARG A 7 -4.20 -34.79 48.84
N HIS A 8 -3.48 -34.94 47.72
CA HIS A 8 -2.04 -35.20 47.65
C HIS A 8 -1.32 -34.43 46.53
N PHE A 9 -0.14 -33.90 46.89
CA PHE A 9 0.94 -33.57 45.97
C PHE A 9 1.53 -34.85 45.38
N SER A 10 1.66 -34.90 44.05
CA SER A 10 2.65 -35.75 43.39
C SER A 10 3.53 -34.86 42.52
N LYS A 11 4.78 -34.69 42.97
CA LYS A 11 5.90 -34.23 42.15
C LYS A 11 6.10 -35.25 41.04
N SER A 12 5.97 -34.84 39.78
CA SER A 12 6.69 -35.48 38.68
C SER A 12 7.60 -34.44 38.05
N SER A 13 8.89 -34.60 38.31
CA SER A 13 9.98 -33.95 37.63
C SER A 13 10.27 -34.76 36.37
N SER A 14 10.18 -34.12 35.21
CA SER A 14 10.92 -34.55 34.03
C SER A 14 11.32 -33.31 33.24
N ASN A 15 12.55 -32.86 33.47
CA ASN A 15 13.27 -32.02 32.53
C ASN A 15 13.39 -32.76 31.19
N ALA A 16 12.82 -32.18 30.14
CA ALA A 16 13.23 -32.47 28.78
C ALA A 16 13.24 -31.15 28.00
N ASN A 17 14.44 -30.77 27.59
CA ASN A 17 14.74 -29.61 26.77
C ASN A 17 13.82 -29.53 25.54
N SER A 18 13.11 -28.42 25.41
CA SER A 18 12.68 -27.91 24.11
C SER A 18 13.20 -26.48 23.99
N SER A 19 14.49 -26.39 23.70
CA SER A 19 15.04 -25.25 22.97
C SER A 19 14.47 -25.27 21.55
N TYR A 20 14.40 -24.09 20.92
CA TYR A 20 13.92 -23.81 19.55
C TYR A 20 12.43 -23.50 19.41
N LEU A 21 12.08 -22.25 19.75
CA LEU A 21 11.70 -21.21 18.78
C LEU A 21 11.16 -20.03 19.60
N GLU A 22 12.07 -19.19 20.10
CA GLU A 22 11.69 -17.79 20.35
C GLU A 22 11.36 -17.20 18.98
N THR A 23 10.12 -17.32 18.56
CA THR A 23 9.56 -16.43 17.55
C THR A 23 9.75 -15.03 18.10
N ASN A 24 10.74 -14.34 17.55
CA ASN A 24 10.98 -12.92 17.74
C ASN A 24 9.84 -12.15 17.06
N THR A 25 8.64 -12.35 17.57
CA THR A 25 7.50 -11.47 17.37
C THR A 25 7.84 -10.23 18.17
N LYS A 26 8.63 -9.33 17.56
CA LYS A 26 8.53 -7.93 17.93
C LYS A 26 7.09 -7.56 17.70
N ALA A 27 6.31 -7.57 18.78
CA ALA A 27 5.03 -6.92 18.84
C ALA A 27 5.28 -5.47 18.44
N TYR A 28 4.91 -5.11 17.21
CA TYR A 28 4.93 -3.73 16.80
C TYR A 28 3.95 -3.01 17.73
N ASP A 29 4.48 -2.10 18.53
CA ASP A 29 3.72 -1.34 19.49
C ASP A 29 2.69 -0.49 18.71
N TYR A 30 1.41 -0.90 18.76
CA TYR A 30 0.31 -0.29 18.01
C TYR A 30 -0.12 1.06 18.60
N THR A 31 0.59 1.58 19.60
CA THR A 31 0.29 2.86 20.23
C THR A 31 0.88 4.02 19.42
N SER A 32 0.08 4.53 18.49
CA SER A 32 0.14 5.92 17.98
C SER A 32 1.51 6.41 17.52
N THR A 33 2.04 5.83 16.44
CA THR A 33 3.04 6.49 15.60
C THR A 33 2.55 6.49 14.15
N SER A 34 2.53 7.66 13.53
CA SER A 34 2.22 7.83 12.11
C SER A 34 3.23 7.02 11.28
N GLN A 35 2.79 5.90 10.68
CA GLN A 35 3.68 5.02 9.92
C GLN A 35 3.88 5.58 8.52
N THR A 36 5.13 5.64 8.05
CA THR A 36 5.43 6.00 6.66
C THR A 36 5.82 4.76 5.88
N LEU A 37 5.13 4.53 4.77
CA LEU A 37 5.41 3.46 3.80
C LEU A 37 6.13 4.05 2.59
N CYS A 38 6.95 3.24 1.95
CA CYS A 38 7.74 3.58 0.79
C CYS A 38 7.45 2.59 -0.33
N ILE A 39 6.99 3.08 -1.47
CA ILE A 39 6.82 2.33 -2.72
C ILE A 39 8.03 2.63 -3.60
N ARG A 40 8.80 1.59 -3.93
CA ARG A 40 10.04 1.69 -4.70
C ARG A 40 10.23 0.50 -5.62
N ALA A 41 11.09 0.64 -6.63
CA ALA A 41 11.52 -0.50 -7.42
C ALA A 41 12.31 -1.49 -6.53
N SER A 42 12.10 -2.78 -6.74
CA SER A 42 12.90 -3.81 -6.08
C SER A 42 14.33 -3.76 -6.61
N THR A 43 15.29 -3.85 -5.69
CA THR A 43 16.72 -3.86 -6.02
C THR A 43 17.17 -5.19 -6.64
N THR A 44 16.38 -6.25 -6.47
CA THR A 44 16.68 -7.60 -7.00
C THR A 44 15.85 -7.94 -8.23
N ASN A 45 14.70 -7.27 -8.43
CA ASN A 45 13.85 -7.45 -9.60
C ASN A 45 13.29 -6.08 -10.05
N PRO A 46 13.94 -5.40 -11.01
CA PRO A 46 13.52 -4.07 -11.45
C PRO A 46 12.09 -4.01 -12.03
N GLY A 47 11.53 -5.14 -12.46
CA GLY A 47 10.14 -5.24 -12.93
C GLY A 47 9.09 -5.28 -11.81
N LEU A 48 9.53 -5.31 -10.55
CA LEU A 48 8.68 -5.40 -9.37
C LEU A 48 8.77 -4.11 -8.55
N LEU A 49 7.61 -3.58 -8.14
CA LEU A 49 7.55 -2.57 -7.10
C LEU A 49 7.33 -3.23 -5.74
N VAL A 50 8.01 -2.72 -4.73
CA VAL A 50 7.95 -3.22 -3.36
C VAL A 50 7.54 -2.13 -2.39
N VAL A 51 6.78 -2.53 -1.38
CA VAL A 51 6.26 -1.65 -0.33
C VAL A 51 6.85 -2.06 1.00
N GLN A 52 7.52 -1.12 1.67
CA GLN A 52 8.17 -1.33 2.96
C GLN A 52 7.94 -0.14 3.88
N TYR A 53 8.18 -0.31 5.17
CA TYR A 53 8.30 0.83 6.08
C TYR A 53 9.48 1.71 5.68
N ASP A 54 9.30 3.02 5.82
CA ASP A 54 10.37 3.98 5.61
C ASP A 54 11.53 3.73 6.58
N GLY A 55 12.76 3.71 6.06
CA GLY A 55 13.95 3.36 6.82
C GLY A 55 14.14 1.86 7.09
N ALA A 56 13.29 0.98 6.56
CA ALA A 56 13.52 -0.46 6.66
C ALA A 56 14.87 -0.85 6.00
N PRO A 57 15.65 -1.75 6.61
CA PRO A 57 16.88 -2.27 5.99
C PRO A 57 16.61 -2.86 4.60
N GLN A 58 17.60 -2.76 3.71
CA GLN A 58 17.45 -3.18 2.30
C GLN A 58 17.00 -4.64 2.13
N ASN A 59 17.41 -5.52 3.04
CA ASN A 59 17.11 -6.95 3.00
C ASN A 59 15.80 -7.34 3.71
N THR A 60 15.03 -6.37 4.22
CA THR A 60 13.75 -6.65 4.88
C THR A 60 12.76 -7.19 3.83
N PRO A 61 12.06 -8.30 4.08
CA PRO A 61 10.97 -8.71 3.20
C PRO A 61 9.95 -7.57 3.02
N PRO A 62 9.43 -7.34 1.80
CA PRO A 62 8.44 -6.30 1.61
C PRO A 62 7.10 -6.70 2.24
N LEU A 63 6.30 -5.70 2.61
CA LEU A 63 4.92 -5.90 3.08
C LEU A 63 4.02 -6.30 1.92
N TYR A 64 4.20 -5.62 0.79
CA TYR A 64 3.44 -5.84 -0.44
C TYR A 64 4.36 -5.70 -1.65
N SER A 65 3.94 -6.29 -2.76
CA SER A 65 4.56 -6.03 -4.05
C SER A 65 3.52 -5.85 -5.15
N ILE A 66 3.90 -5.08 -6.17
CA ILE A 66 3.07 -4.80 -7.34
C ILE A 66 3.87 -5.19 -8.58
N ALA A 67 3.32 -6.10 -9.37
CA ALA A 67 3.96 -6.65 -10.56
C ALA A 67 3.08 -6.46 -11.80
N PRO A 68 3.65 -6.29 -13.00
CA PRO A 68 2.87 -6.35 -14.23
C PRO A 68 2.28 -7.75 -14.43
N HIS A 69 1.06 -7.82 -14.96
CA HIS A 69 0.48 -9.08 -15.39
C HIS A 69 1.17 -9.53 -16.69
N ALA A 70 1.65 -10.79 -16.72
CA ALA A 70 2.43 -11.30 -17.85
C ALA A 70 1.65 -11.33 -19.18
N MET A 71 0.33 -11.54 -19.12
CA MET A 71 -0.51 -11.76 -20.31
C MET A 71 -1.49 -10.62 -20.59
N SER A 72 -1.59 -9.61 -19.72
CA SER A 72 -2.60 -8.55 -19.82
C SER A 72 -1.92 -7.20 -19.66
N PRO A 73 -1.48 -6.59 -20.79
CA PRO A 73 -0.86 -5.28 -20.77
C PRO A 73 -1.75 -4.25 -20.08
N GLY A 74 -1.17 -3.44 -19.20
CA GLY A 74 -1.91 -2.42 -18.44
C GLY A 74 -2.64 -2.96 -17.19
N MET A 75 -2.55 -4.26 -16.91
CA MET A 75 -2.97 -4.85 -15.63
C MET A 75 -1.76 -5.03 -14.72
N LEU A 76 -1.93 -4.68 -13.45
CA LEU A 76 -0.97 -4.89 -12.38
C LEU A 76 -1.57 -5.81 -11.32
N ILE A 77 -0.76 -6.70 -10.79
CA ILE A 77 -1.16 -7.64 -9.74
C ILE A 77 -0.51 -7.22 -8.42
N VAL A 78 -1.29 -7.27 -7.35
CA VAL A 78 -0.85 -6.91 -6.00
C VAL A 78 -0.74 -8.18 -5.16
N TYR A 79 0.41 -8.35 -4.50
CA TYR A 79 0.69 -9.47 -3.61
C TYR A 79 0.99 -8.98 -2.20
N ARG A 80 0.69 -9.83 -1.21
CA ARG A 80 1.26 -9.71 0.12
C ARG A 80 2.66 -10.31 0.10
N GLY A 81 3.66 -9.54 0.48
CA GLY A 81 5.06 -9.94 0.30
C GLY A 81 5.49 -9.98 -1.16
N LEU A 82 6.44 -10.85 -1.47
CA LEU A 82 6.88 -11.14 -2.83
C LEU A 82 5.92 -12.14 -3.52
N PRO A 83 5.82 -12.13 -4.86
CA PRO A 83 5.06 -13.15 -5.57
C PRO A 83 5.59 -14.55 -5.23
N ASP A 84 4.68 -15.44 -4.80
CA ASP A 84 5.02 -16.81 -4.45
C ASP A 84 5.16 -17.66 -5.73
N PRO A 85 6.36 -18.19 -6.04
CA PRO A 85 6.57 -19.00 -7.23
C PRO A 85 5.82 -20.34 -7.20
N THR A 86 5.40 -20.79 -6.02
CA THR A 86 4.63 -22.04 -5.86
C THR A 86 3.12 -21.84 -6.06
N GLY A 87 2.65 -20.58 -6.02
CA GLY A 87 1.25 -20.23 -6.18
C GLY A 87 0.36 -20.58 -4.97
N GLN A 88 0.94 -20.94 -3.82
CA GLN A 88 0.17 -21.21 -2.60
C GLN A 88 -0.43 -19.93 -2.02
N ALA A 89 0.33 -18.82 -2.06
CA ALA A 89 -0.16 -17.49 -1.75
C ALA A 89 -0.58 -16.77 -3.05
N GLY A 90 -1.89 -16.75 -3.31
CA GLY A 90 -2.45 -16.03 -4.45
C GLY A 90 -2.32 -14.50 -4.31
N PRO A 91 -2.57 -13.76 -5.41
CA PRO A 91 -2.62 -12.31 -5.36
C PRO A 91 -3.75 -11.82 -4.46
N ILE A 92 -3.51 -10.70 -3.77
CA ILE A 92 -4.52 -10.04 -2.93
C ILE A 92 -5.37 -9.04 -3.72
N GLY A 93 -4.98 -8.73 -4.95
CA GLY A 93 -5.71 -7.79 -5.78
C GLY A 93 -5.07 -7.50 -7.12
N HIS A 94 -5.71 -6.61 -7.87
CA HIS A 94 -5.20 -6.12 -9.15
C HIS A 94 -5.67 -4.70 -9.44
N ILE A 95 -4.96 -4.04 -10.35
CA ILE A 95 -5.29 -2.74 -10.94
C ILE A 95 -5.39 -2.96 -12.44
N THR A 96 -6.53 -2.66 -13.04
CA THR A 96 -6.74 -2.72 -14.48
C THR A 96 -6.97 -1.32 -15.00
N ARG A 97 -6.10 -0.86 -15.89
CA ARG A 97 -6.29 0.44 -16.53
C ARG A 97 -7.55 0.42 -17.41
N SER A 98 -8.48 1.35 -17.14
CA SER A 98 -9.71 1.51 -17.93
C SER A 98 -9.62 2.71 -18.89
N SER A 99 -8.88 3.77 -18.54
CA SER A 99 -8.61 4.91 -19.43
C SER A 99 -7.31 5.63 -19.04
N GLU A 100 -7.01 6.76 -19.66
CA GLU A 100 -5.90 7.65 -19.27
C GLU A 100 -6.04 8.19 -17.83
N THR A 101 -7.28 8.42 -17.38
CA THR A 101 -7.58 9.06 -16.08
C THR A 101 -8.24 8.12 -15.08
N SER A 102 -8.52 6.88 -15.48
CA SER A 102 -9.24 5.92 -14.63
C SER A 102 -8.65 4.52 -14.66
N ALA A 103 -8.86 3.80 -13.55
CA ALA A 103 -8.57 2.39 -13.42
C ALA A 103 -9.62 1.70 -12.55
N GLU A 104 -9.83 0.43 -12.84
CA GLU A 104 -10.56 -0.51 -11.98
C GLU A 104 -9.56 -1.15 -11.02
N LEU A 105 -9.98 -1.34 -9.77
CA LEU A 105 -9.17 -1.99 -8.76
C LEU A 105 -10.01 -3.07 -8.11
N ASN A 106 -9.39 -4.21 -7.86
CA ASN A 106 -9.98 -5.23 -7.01
C ASN A 106 -8.99 -5.51 -5.89
N MET A 107 -9.40 -5.32 -4.64
CA MET A 107 -8.58 -5.67 -3.48
C MET A 107 -9.38 -6.59 -2.59
N ARG A 108 -8.88 -7.81 -2.34
CA ARG A 108 -9.52 -8.84 -1.54
C ARG A 108 -10.98 -9.11 -1.94
N GLY A 109 -11.26 -9.13 -3.24
CA GLY A 109 -12.62 -9.32 -3.78
C GLY A 109 -13.48 -8.06 -3.79
N CYS A 110 -13.00 -6.93 -3.25
CA CYS A 110 -13.72 -5.67 -3.24
C CYS A 110 -13.39 -4.86 -4.50
N ALA A 111 -14.38 -4.74 -5.40
CA ALA A 111 -14.26 -3.94 -6.61
C ALA A 111 -14.39 -2.44 -6.29
N MET A 112 -13.48 -1.65 -6.87
CA MET A 112 -13.41 -0.21 -6.74
C MET A 112 -13.08 0.43 -8.09
N ASN A 113 -13.47 1.69 -8.27
CA ASN A 113 -13.06 2.52 -9.39
C ASN A 113 -12.20 3.68 -8.87
N HIS A 114 -11.06 3.92 -9.52
CA HIS A 114 -10.20 5.07 -9.25
C HIS A 114 -10.23 6.01 -10.45
N LYS A 115 -10.57 7.28 -10.23
CA LYS A 115 -10.72 8.27 -11.30
C LYS A 115 -10.13 9.62 -10.91
N MET A 116 -9.34 10.19 -11.80
CA MET A 116 -8.84 11.56 -11.70
C MET A 116 -9.89 12.57 -12.16
N SER A 117 -10.06 13.64 -11.39
CA SER A 117 -10.76 14.86 -11.78
C SER A 117 -9.78 15.74 -12.56
N GLN A 118 -10.02 15.92 -13.86
CA GLN A 118 -9.18 16.78 -14.70
C GLN A 118 -9.27 18.26 -14.29
N LEU A 119 -10.37 18.69 -13.67
CA LEU A 119 -10.56 20.08 -13.24
C LEU A 119 -9.79 20.41 -11.95
N SER A 120 -9.79 19.49 -10.98
CA SER A 120 -9.19 19.74 -9.65
C SER A 120 -7.86 19.04 -9.42
N GLY A 121 -7.49 18.06 -10.24
CA GLY A 121 -6.35 17.17 -10.00
C GLY A 121 -6.57 16.18 -8.85
N ASP A 122 -7.76 16.16 -8.26
CA ASP A 122 -8.11 15.19 -7.22
C ASP A 122 -8.33 13.79 -7.82
N PHE A 123 -8.20 12.76 -7.00
CA PHE A 123 -8.59 11.40 -7.37
C PHE A 123 -9.68 10.89 -6.44
N SER A 124 -10.69 10.24 -7.00
CA SER A 124 -11.76 9.59 -6.23
C SER A 124 -11.62 8.08 -6.36
N VAL A 125 -11.83 7.37 -5.24
CA VAL A 125 -11.93 5.92 -5.17
C VAL A 125 -13.35 5.61 -4.72
N THR A 126 -14.12 4.89 -5.52
CA THR A 126 -15.51 4.52 -5.17
C THR A 126 -15.68 3.01 -5.27
N GLY A 127 -16.23 2.40 -4.22
CA GLY A 127 -16.55 0.98 -4.21
C GLY A 127 -17.01 0.49 -2.85
N THR A 128 -17.50 -0.74 -2.79
CA THR A 128 -17.90 -1.38 -1.53
C THR A 128 -16.72 -2.14 -0.93
N PRO A 129 -16.61 -2.24 0.42
CA PRO A 129 -17.45 -1.62 1.45
C PRO A 129 -17.00 -0.21 1.87
N MET A 130 -15.87 0.28 1.37
CA MET A 130 -15.23 1.52 1.85
C MET A 130 -15.95 2.81 1.45
N GLY A 131 -16.95 2.72 0.56
CA GLY A 131 -17.69 3.87 0.05
C GLY A 131 -16.82 4.74 -0.85
N THR A 132 -16.82 6.05 -0.59
CA THR A 132 -16.04 7.03 -1.36
C THR A 132 -14.85 7.49 -0.56
N LEU A 133 -13.65 7.28 -1.11
CA LEU A 133 -12.42 7.90 -0.64
C LEU A 133 -11.95 8.94 -1.67
N LYS A 134 -11.24 9.96 -1.23
CA LYS A 134 -10.76 11.03 -2.11
C LYS A 134 -9.33 11.44 -1.78
N TRP A 135 -8.42 11.31 -2.75
CA TRP A 135 -7.12 11.97 -2.73
C TRP A 135 -7.29 13.43 -3.17
N LYS A 136 -7.13 14.36 -2.22
CA LYS A 136 -7.21 15.80 -2.47
C LYS A 136 -5.83 16.37 -2.74
N ALA A 137 -5.69 17.08 -3.86
CA ALA A 137 -4.44 17.75 -4.21
C ALA A 137 -4.23 18.99 -3.34
N SER A 138 -3.07 19.11 -2.70
CA SER A 138 -2.74 20.27 -1.88
C SER A 138 -2.31 21.45 -2.74
N LYS A 139 -3.17 22.48 -2.79
CA LYS A 139 -2.88 23.76 -3.48
C LYS A 139 -1.59 24.42 -2.97
N LEU A 140 -1.28 24.28 -1.69
CA LEU A 140 -0.06 24.84 -1.07
C LEU A 140 1.23 24.22 -1.63
N THR A 141 1.15 23.00 -2.14
CA THR A 141 2.30 22.26 -2.70
C THR A 141 2.27 22.18 -4.22
N GLY A 142 1.45 23.01 -4.88
CA GLY A 142 1.22 22.94 -6.32
C GLY A 142 0.65 21.60 -6.77
N GLY A 143 -0.11 20.91 -5.91
CA GLY A 143 -0.67 19.59 -6.19
C GLY A 143 0.27 18.39 -5.99
N SER A 144 1.54 18.61 -5.63
CA SER A 144 2.52 17.52 -5.47
C SER A 144 2.26 16.61 -4.24
N THR A 145 1.56 17.13 -3.23
CA THR A 145 1.09 16.34 -2.08
C THR A 145 -0.40 16.06 -2.22
N LEU A 146 -0.76 14.78 -2.09
CA LEU A 146 -2.14 14.32 -2.04
C LEU A 146 -2.50 13.93 -0.61
N THR A 147 -3.72 14.23 -0.18
CA THR A 147 -4.27 13.77 1.12
C THR A 147 -5.48 12.89 0.87
N LEU A 148 -5.44 11.63 1.29
CA LEU A 148 -6.57 10.71 1.25
C LEU A 148 -7.55 11.06 2.37
N CYS A 149 -8.81 11.26 2.01
CA CYS A 149 -9.92 11.47 2.93
C CYS A 149 -10.97 10.38 2.74
N ASP A 150 -11.65 9.98 3.81
CA ASP A 150 -12.91 9.23 3.71
C ASP A 150 -14.10 10.13 3.33
N GLY A 151 -15.28 9.53 3.17
CA GLY A 151 -16.52 10.24 2.81
C GLY A 151 -16.95 11.30 3.81
N ASN A 152 -16.49 11.21 5.06
CA ASN A 152 -16.75 12.19 6.12
C ASN A 152 -15.66 13.28 6.18
N GLY A 153 -14.68 13.23 5.27
CA GLY A 153 -13.58 14.19 5.21
C GLY A 153 -12.45 13.92 6.21
N ARG A 154 -12.49 12.83 6.97
CA ARG A 154 -11.40 12.45 7.88
C ARG A 154 -10.19 12.05 7.07
N LYS A 155 -9.02 12.59 7.42
CA LYS A 155 -7.75 12.33 6.74
C LYS A 155 -7.22 10.95 7.14
N LEU A 156 -6.91 10.13 6.14
CA LEU A 156 -6.38 8.79 6.31
C LEU A 156 -4.88 8.77 5.93
N ALA A 157 -4.52 9.24 4.76
CA ALA A 157 -3.12 9.18 4.34
C ALA A 157 -2.72 10.48 3.68
N LYS A 158 -1.41 10.72 3.60
CA LYS A 158 -0.87 11.76 2.74
C LYS A 158 0.35 11.24 2.01
N THR A 159 0.49 11.59 0.74
CA THR A 159 1.74 11.35 0.04
C THR A 159 2.80 12.32 0.55
N LYS A 160 4.05 11.87 0.61
CA LYS A 160 5.21 12.73 0.85
C LYS A 160 5.98 12.81 -0.45
N SER A 161 6.02 14.00 -1.06
CA SER A 161 6.92 14.26 -2.18
C SER A 161 8.33 14.54 -1.64
N LYS A 162 9.35 13.92 -2.25
CA LYS A 162 10.68 14.53 -2.27
C LYS A 162 10.64 15.66 -3.30
N LYS A 163 11.21 16.83 -2.96
CA LYS A 163 11.49 17.88 -3.94
C LYS A 163 12.31 17.28 -5.09
N ALA A 164 11.80 17.40 -6.30
CA ALA A 164 12.45 17.09 -7.58
C ALA A 164 12.99 15.66 -7.75
N GLY A 165 12.23 14.81 -8.44
CA GLY A 165 12.75 13.57 -9.02
C GLY A 165 11.73 12.46 -9.12
N PHE A 166 11.91 11.60 -10.13
CA PHE A 166 11.24 10.32 -10.37
C PHE A 166 11.54 9.29 -9.25
N GLY A 167 11.44 9.69 -7.99
CA GLY A 167 11.85 8.91 -6.82
C GLY A 167 10.73 8.09 -6.19
N ASP A 168 11.12 7.29 -5.19
CA ASP A 168 10.24 6.49 -4.35
C ASP A 168 9.04 7.28 -3.84
N GLN A 169 7.85 6.67 -3.95
CA GLN A 169 6.63 7.27 -3.46
C GLN A 169 6.45 6.94 -1.99
N LYS A 170 6.43 7.97 -1.13
CA LYS A 170 6.19 7.81 0.29
C LYS A 170 4.74 8.12 0.66
N ILE A 171 4.18 7.34 1.58
CA ILE A 171 2.80 7.48 2.06
C ILE A 171 2.86 7.50 3.58
N GLU A 172 2.45 8.60 4.19
CA GLU A 172 2.28 8.69 5.63
C GLU A 172 0.83 8.37 6.01
N MET A 173 0.69 7.40 6.91
CA MET A 173 -0.56 6.88 7.44
C MET A 173 -0.95 7.67 8.70
N LEU A 174 -2.08 8.37 8.67
CA LEU A 174 -2.47 9.40 9.67
C LEU A 174 -3.39 8.93 10.82
N VAL A 175 -3.76 7.65 10.87
CA VAL A 175 -4.62 7.02 11.91
C VAL A 175 -4.09 5.60 12.19
N PRO A 176 -4.58 4.87 13.20
CA PRO A 176 -4.33 3.44 13.32
C PRO A 176 -5.10 2.67 12.24
N TYR A 177 -4.47 1.72 11.53
CA TYR A 177 -5.07 1.09 10.34
C TYR A 177 -5.23 -0.42 10.44
N ASP A 178 -6.36 -0.88 9.90
CA ASP A 178 -6.53 -2.23 9.34
C ASP A 178 -5.67 -2.37 8.07
N GLU A 179 -5.13 -3.56 7.83
CA GLU A 179 -4.37 -3.93 6.64
C GLU A 179 -5.08 -3.51 5.35
N MET A 180 -6.41 -3.65 5.27
CA MET A 180 -7.16 -3.29 4.06
C MET A 180 -7.06 -1.80 3.72
N VAL A 181 -7.05 -0.92 4.72
CA VAL A 181 -6.92 0.53 4.49
C VAL A 181 -5.52 0.88 4.02
N VAL A 182 -4.50 0.21 4.57
CA VAL A 182 -3.11 0.34 4.12
C VAL A 182 -2.98 -0.09 2.66
N GLU A 183 -3.52 -1.26 2.32
CA GLU A 183 -3.50 -1.81 0.96
C GLU A 183 -4.15 -0.84 -0.03
N ILE A 184 -5.34 -0.33 0.29
CA ILE A 184 -6.05 0.65 -0.55
C ILE A 184 -5.26 1.95 -0.69
N ALA A 185 -4.72 2.48 0.41
CA ALA A 185 -3.93 3.71 0.38
C ALA A 185 -2.70 3.55 -0.51
N VAL A 186 -1.97 2.44 -0.39
CA VAL A 186 -0.79 2.12 -1.21
C VAL A 186 -1.14 2.02 -2.69
N VAL A 187 -2.12 1.19 -3.02
CA VAL A 187 -2.49 0.89 -4.42
C VAL A 187 -3.05 2.13 -5.11
N THR A 188 -3.92 2.89 -4.42
CA THR A 188 -4.54 4.09 -5.02
C THR A 188 -3.57 5.26 -5.08
N ALA A 189 -2.64 5.40 -4.13
CA ALA A 189 -1.57 6.39 -4.23
C ALA A 189 -0.64 6.08 -5.41
N TYR A 190 -0.23 4.81 -5.58
CA TYR A 190 0.56 4.39 -6.73
C TYR A 190 -0.15 4.71 -8.05
N GLN A 191 -1.43 4.35 -8.15
CA GLN A 191 -2.21 4.64 -9.36
C GLN A 191 -2.36 6.15 -9.61
N ALA A 192 -2.56 6.96 -8.57
CA ALA A 192 -2.62 8.42 -8.69
C ALA A 192 -1.30 8.99 -9.24
N LYS A 193 -0.15 8.52 -8.73
CA LYS A 193 1.18 8.89 -9.25
C LYS A 193 1.33 8.45 -10.71
N ALA A 194 0.99 7.20 -11.03
CA ALA A 194 1.13 6.67 -12.38
C ALA A 194 0.26 7.42 -13.41
N VAL A 195 -0.93 7.89 -13.02
CA VAL A 195 -1.76 8.77 -13.87
C VAL A 195 -1.14 10.16 -14.00
N ALA A 196 -0.66 10.75 -12.91
CA ALA A 196 -0.02 12.07 -12.95
C ALA A 196 1.24 12.08 -13.83
N ASP A 197 2.10 11.06 -13.72
CA ASP A 197 3.32 10.94 -14.51
C ASP A 197 3.03 10.84 -16.01
N ARG A 198 1.95 10.12 -16.41
CA ARG A 198 1.51 10.04 -17.81
C ARG A 198 0.99 11.37 -18.33
N MET A 199 0.21 12.09 -17.53
CA MET A 199 -0.31 13.41 -17.91
C MET A 199 0.83 14.40 -18.13
N VAL A 200 1.86 14.38 -17.27
CA VAL A 200 3.06 15.19 -17.46
C VAL A 200 3.80 14.77 -18.74
N GLY A 201 3.98 13.47 -18.97
CA GLY A 201 4.62 12.95 -20.19
C GLY A 201 3.90 13.40 -21.47
N ALA A 202 2.57 13.27 -21.51
CA ALA A 202 1.76 13.69 -22.66
C ALA A 202 1.87 15.20 -22.93
N VAL A 203 1.91 16.04 -21.88
CA VAL A 203 2.10 17.50 -22.04
C VAL A 203 3.47 17.82 -22.63
N VAL A 204 4.53 17.14 -22.17
CA VAL A 204 5.90 17.33 -22.69
C VAL A 204 5.99 16.94 -24.17
N GLU A 205 5.41 15.81 -24.55
CA GLU A 205 5.40 15.34 -25.95
C GLU A 205 4.73 16.35 -26.88
N VAL A 206 3.58 16.93 -26.48
CA VAL A 206 2.89 17.97 -27.26
C VAL A 206 3.73 19.23 -27.38
N MET A 207 4.36 19.69 -26.29
CA MET A 207 5.21 20.88 -26.34
C MET A 207 6.43 20.71 -27.24
N GLN A 208 7.03 19.52 -27.24
CA GLN A 208 8.15 19.19 -28.13
C GLN A 208 7.69 19.13 -29.60
N ALA A 209 6.52 18.59 -29.88
CA ALA A 209 5.95 18.56 -31.23
C ALA A 209 5.66 19.96 -31.79
N VAL A 210 5.22 20.90 -30.94
CA VAL A 210 4.94 22.30 -31.33
C VAL A 210 6.22 23.15 -31.46
N SER A 211 7.29 22.80 -30.73
CA SER A 211 8.56 23.53 -30.78
C SER A 211 9.50 23.06 -31.90
N GLY A 212 9.12 22.01 -32.65
CA GLY A 212 9.90 21.39 -33.72
C GLY A 212 9.51 21.79 -35.14
N THR A 213 8.70 22.85 -35.32
CA THR A 213 8.34 23.48 -36.60
C THR A 213 8.87 24.91 -36.65
#